data_AF-A0A963VAS0-F1
#
_entry.id   AF-A0A963VAS0-F1
#
_cell.length_a   1.000
_cell.length_b   1.000
_cell.length_c   1.000
_cell.angle_alpha   90.00
_cell.angle_beta   90.00
_cell.angle_gamma   90.00
#
_symmetry.space_group_name_H-M   'P 1'
#
loop_
_entity.id
_entity.type
_entity.pdbx_description
1 polymer ?
#
loop_
_entity_poly.entity_id
_entity_poly.type
_entity_poly.pdbx_seq_one_letter_code
_entity_poly.pdbx_strand_id
1 'polypeptide(L)'
;AALAHLRDLARDMPAIVPAVDRMEARLDALARAGIDVGTLAFEASHGRTTLEYYDGFVFSFHSAEAGLPPVASGGRYDALTEVLGQGRSIPAVGGIIRPGLVADLGGLG
;
A
#
# COMPACT_ATOMS: atom_id res chain seq x y z
N ALA A 1 -2.90 4.56 -15.34
CA ALA A 1 -4.26 4.05 -15.64
C ALA A 1 -5.19 4.17 -14.43
N ALA A 2 -4.89 3.53 -13.29
CA ALA A 2 -5.79 3.52 -12.11
C ALA A 2 -6.11 4.92 -11.54
N LEU A 3 -5.10 5.79 -11.38
CA LEU A 3 -5.31 7.14 -10.84
C LEU A 3 -6.32 7.95 -11.69
N ALA A 4 -6.24 7.85 -13.02
CA ALA A 4 -7.15 8.55 -13.93
C ALA A 4 -8.60 8.07 -13.73
N HIS A 5 -8.81 6.74 -13.68
CA HIS A 5 -10.14 6.18 -13.42
C HIS A 5 -10.70 6.59 -12.05
N LEU A 6 -9.85 6.65 -11.01
CA LEU A 6 -10.26 7.10 -9.68
C LEU A 6 -10.58 8.59 -9.64
N ARG A 7 -9.83 9.42 -10.40
CA ARG A 7 -10.12 10.84 -10.58
C ARG A 7 -11.46 11.05 -11.28
N ASP A 8 -11.77 10.22 -12.27
CA ASP A 8 -13.05 10.25 -12.96
C ASP A 8 -14.19 9.88 -12.00
N LEU A 9 -14.05 8.79 -11.24
CA LEU A 9 -15.03 8.38 -10.23
C LEU A 9 -15.23 9.43 -9.13
N ALA A 10 -14.17 10.12 -8.73
CA ALA A 10 -14.21 11.13 -7.70
C ALA A 10 -15.08 12.35 -8.08
N ARG A 11 -15.36 12.57 -9.37
CA ARG A 11 -16.31 13.59 -9.82
C ARG A 11 -17.74 13.27 -9.36
N ASP A 12 -18.12 12.00 -9.44
CA ASP A 12 -19.43 11.50 -9.04
C ASP A 12 -19.48 11.12 -7.54
N MET A 13 -18.33 10.84 -6.94
CA MET A 13 -18.17 10.49 -5.53
C MET A 13 -17.18 11.42 -4.82
N PRO A 14 -17.56 12.65 -4.46
CA PRO A 14 -16.64 13.62 -3.85
C PRO A 14 -15.97 13.11 -2.57
N ALA A 15 -16.61 12.18 -1.85
CA ALA A 15 -16.08 11.59 -0.62
C ALA A 15 -14.72 10.87 -0.80
N ILE A 16 -14.40 10.38 -2.00
CA ILE A 16 -13.12 9.69 -2.24
C ILE A 16 -11.99 10.65 -2.65
N VAL A 17 -12.28 11.92 -2.96
CA VAL A 17 -11.28 12.91 -3.42
C VAL A 17 -10.04 12.94 -2.51
N PRO A 18 -10.15 13.01 -1.16
CA PRO A 18 -8.96 13.04 -0.30
C PRO A 18 -8.12 11.76 -0.35
N ALA A 19 -8.73 10.60 -0.67
CA ALA A 19 -7.99 9.36 -0.85
C ALA A 19 -7.24 9.34 -2.19
N VAL A 20 -7.87 9.86 -3.24
CA VAL A 20 -7.29 10.00 -4.59
C VAL A 20 -6.13 11.00 -4.58
N ASP A 21 -6.28 12.16 -3.93
CA ASP A 21 -5.21 13.16 -3.77
C ASP A 21 -3.99 12.56 -3.07
N ARG A 22 -4.21 11.83 -1.98
CA ARG A 22 -3.13 11.13 -1.28
C ARG A 22 -2.46 10.10 -2.19
N MET A 23 -3.21 9.40 -3.05
CA MET A 23 -2.66 8.40 -3.96
C MET A 23 -1.76 9.05 -5.01
N GLU A 24 -2.21 10.15 -5.62
CA GLU A 24 -1.41 10.93 -6.57
C GLU A 24 -0.10 11.40 -5.94
N ALA A 25 -0.16 12.02 -4.75
CA ALA A 25 1.03 12.47 -4.04
C ALA A 25 2.04 11.33 -3.75
N ARG A 26 1.55 10.11 -3.50
CA ARG A 26 2.39 8.92 -3.33
C ARG A 26 3.03 8.49 -4.65
N LEU A 27 2.28 8.43 -5.74
CA LEU A 27 2.82 8.10 -7.06
C LEU A 27 3.89 9.11 -7.48
N ASP A 28 3.67 10.41 -7.25
CA ASP A 28 4.67 11.45 -7.53
C ASP A 28 5.95 11.29 -6.68
N ALA A 29 5.80 10.89 -5.41
CA ALA A 29 6.95 10.60 -4.55
C ALA A 29 7.74 9.38 -5.03
N LEU A 30 7.05 8.31 -5.44
CA LEU A 30 7.68 7.09 -5.98
C LEU A 30 8.40 7.38 -7.30
N ALA A 31 7.77 8.13 -8.20
CA ALA A 31 8.38 8.54 -9.47
C ALA A 31 9.65 9.38 -9.25
N ARG A 32 9.62 10.33 -8.31
CA ARG A 32 10.81 11.12 -7.92
C ARG A 32 11.92 10.26 -7.29
N ALA A 33 11.58 9.13 -6.69
CA ALA A 33 12.54 8.15 -6.19
C ALA A 33 13.06 7.20 -7.30
N GLY A 34 12.69 7.41 -8.55
CA GLY A 34 13.14 6.61 -9.70
C GLY A 34 12.34 5.32 -9.92
N ILE A 35 11.19 5.16 -9.26
CA ILE A 35 10.34 3.98 -9.43
C ILE A 35 9.41 4.21 -10.63
N ASP A 36 9.37 3.26 -11.57
CA ASP A 36 8.42 3.30 -12.67
C ASP A 36 7.00 2.94 -12.17
N VAL A 37 6.27 3.98 -11.77
CA VAL A 37 4.89 3.86 -11.29
C VAL A 37 3.92 3.30 -12.33
N GLY A 38 4.26 3.32 -13.63
CA GLY A 38 3.46 2.73 -14.69
C GLY A 38 3.41 1.20 -14.62
N THR A 39 4.42 0.59 -14.00
CA THR A 39 4.52 -0.86 -13.82
C THR A 39 3.87 -1.38 -12.55
N LEU A 40 3.49 -0.48 -11.62
CA LEU A 40 2.92 -0.87 -10.34
C LEU A 40 1.47 -1.32 -10.54
N ALA A 41 1.18 -2.54 -10.10
CA ALA A 41 -0.19 -3.03 -10.05
C ALA A 41 -1.00 -2.23 -9.01
N PHE A 42 -2.24 -1.90 -9.37
CA PHE A 42 -3.20 -1.30 -8.45
C PHE A 42 -4.33 -2.30 -8.20
N GLU A 43 -4.61 -2.54 -6.93
CA GLU A 43 -5.70 -3.43 -6.52
C GLU A 43 -6.60 -2.72 -5.50
N ALA A 44 -7.84 -2.41 -5.91
CA ALA A 44 -8.82 -1.77 -5.03
C ALA A 44 -9.32 -2.70 -3.90
N SER A 45 -9.27 -4.01 -4.11
CA SER A 45 -9.72 -5.05 -3.16
C SER A 45 -8.68 -5.50 -2.15
N HIS A 46 -7.43 -5.03 -2.26
CA HIS A 46 -6.29 -5.54 -1.48
C HIS A 46 -6.49 -5.48 0.05
N GLY A 47 -7.41 -4.63 0.53
CA GLY A 47 -7.75 -4.50 1.96
C GLY A 47 -8.80 -5.48 2.51
N ARG A 48 -9.53 -6.24 1.67
CA ARG A 48 -10.67 -7.06 2.12
C ARG A 48 -10.30 -8.41 2.74
N THR A 49 -9.07 -8.88 2.58
CA THR A 49 -8.70 -10.27 2.92
C THR A 49 -7.54 -10.40 3.91
N THR A 50 -6.82 -9.34 4.29
CA THR A 50 -5.58 -9.54 5.08
C THR A 50 -5.11 -8.39 5.98
N LEU A 51 -5.81 -7.25 6.05
CA LEU A 51 -5.19 -5.99 6.52
C LEU A 51 -6.11 -5.14 7.41
N GLU A 52 -6.87 -5.77 8.32
CA GLU A 52 -7.92 -5.13 9.13
C GLU A 52 -7.44 -4.00 10.07
N TYR A 53 -6.12 -3.85 10.30
CA TYR A 53 -5.55 -2.78 11.13
C TYR A 53 -4.95 -1.61 10.34
N TYR A 54 -4.94 -1.66 9.01
CA TYR A 54 -4.46 -0.57 8.17
C TYR A 54 -5.62 0.35 7.77
N ASP A 55 -5.44 1.64 7.98
CA ASP A 55 -6.48 2.67 7.78
C ASP A 55 -6.17 3.61 6.60
N GLY A 56 -5.09 3.33 5.88
CA GLY A 56 -4.60 4.18 4.80
C GLY A 56 -3.96 3.41 3.67
N PHE A 57 -2.76 3.83 3.28
CA PHE A 57 -2.00 3.18 2.23
C PHE A 57 -1.58 1.77 2.64
N VAL A 58 -1.71 0.80 1.74
CA VAL A 58 -1.15 -0.54 1.88
C VAL A 58 -0.33 -0.89 0.65
N PHE A 59 0.66 -1.77 0.83
CA PHE A 59 1.52 -2.26 -0.24
C PHE A 59 1.83 -3.74 -0.03
N SER A 60 2.13 -4.42 -1.13
CA SER A 60 2.69 -5.77 -1.12
C SER A 60 3.72 -5.93 -2.22
N PHE A 61 4.75 -6.73 -1.94
CA PHE A 61 5.76 -7.17 -2.90
C PHE A 61 5.52 -8.65 -3.20
N HIS A 62 5.56 -9.01 -4.47
CA HIS A 62 5.33 -10.38 -4.93
C HIS A 62 6.53 -10.86 -5.73
N SER A 63 6.79 -12.17 -5.70
CA SER A 63 7.72 -12.81 -6.62
C SER A 63 7.14 -12.81 -8.04
N ALA A 64 8.01 -12.90 -9.03
CA ALA A 64 7.59 -13.19 -10.41
C ALA A 64 7.03 -14.62 -10.55
N GLU A 65 7.43 -15.53 -9.67
CA GLU A 65 6.86 -16.88 -9.59
C GLU A 65 5.42 -16.82 -9.05
N ALA A 66 4.50 -17.39 -9.83
CA ALA A 66 3.08 -17.42 -9.51
C ALA A 66 2.77 -18.42 -8.39
N GLY A 67 1.75 -18.10 -7.58
CA GLY A 67 1.24 -19.00 -6.53
C GLY A 67 1.94 -18.89 -5.18
N LEU A 68 3.01 -18.08 -5.08
CA LEU A 68 3.65 -17.77 -3.82
C LEU A 68 2.92 -16.65 -3.07
N PRO A 69 2.93 -16.66 -1.71
CA PRO A 69 2.41 -15.55 -0.94
C PRO A 69 3.28 -14.28 -1.11
N PRO A 70 2.79 -13.10 -0.72
CA PRO A 70 3.58 -11.87 -0.78
C PRO A 70 4.89 -12.01 0.01
N VAL A 71 6.01 -11.62 -0.61
CA VAL A 71 7.36 -11.61 -0.01
C VAL A 71 7.43 -10.59 1.13
N ALA A 72 6.82 -9.43 0.92
CA ALA A 72 6.67 -8.40 1.93
C ALA A 72 5.31 -7.72 1.78
N SER A 73 4.78 -7.20 2.87
CA SER A 73 3.53 -6.44 2.87
C SER A 73 3.53 -5.44 4.02
N GLY A 74 2.83 -4.33 3.85
CA GLY A 74 2.76 -3.31 4.88
C GLY A 74 1.77 -2.21 4.54
N GLY A 75 1.83 -1.13 5.33
CA GLY A 75 0.93 0.00 5.17
C GLY A 75 0.96 0.98 6.33
N ARG A 76 0.02 1.92 6.32
CA ARG A 76 -0.22 2.94 7.34
C ARG A 76 -1.31 2.50 8.33
N TYR A 77 -1.04 2.69 9.63
CA TYR A 77 -1.87 2.21 10.75
C TYR A 77 -1.98 3.25 11.86
N ASP A 78 -2.52 4.42 11.54
CA ASP A 78 -2.60 5.53 12.50
C ASP A 78 -3.63 5.23 13.61
N ALA A 79 -4.76 4.63 13.26
CA ALA A 79 -5.84 4.24 14.16
C ALA A 79 -5.37 3.25 15.23
N LEU A 80 -4.47 2.32 14.87
CA LEU A 80 -3.86 1.42 15.85
C LEU A 80 -3.06 2.20 16.90
N THR A 81 -2.27 3.19 16.46
CA THR A 81 -1.51 4.02 17.40
C THR A 81 -2.41 4.89 18.27
N GLU A 82 -3.55 5.32 17.75
CA GLU A 82 -4.54 6.09 18.50
C GLU A 82 -5.16 5.27 19.64
N VAL A 83 -5.56 4.03 19.33
CA VAL A 83 -6.11 3.08 20.32
C VAL A 83 -5.09 2.80 21.43
N LEU A 84 -3.84 2.51 21.06
CA LEU A 84 -2.78 2.26 22.04
C LEU A 84 -2.35 3.51 22.80
N GLY A 85 -2.43 4.68 22.14
CA GLY A 85 -2.08 5.99 22.68
C GLY A 85 -3.15 6.64 23.55
N GLN A 86 -4.28 5.95 23.78
CA GLN A 86 -5.44 6.44 24.55
C GLN A 86 -6.01 7.73 23.95
N GLY A 87 -6.26 7.72 22.62
CA GLY A 87 -6.80 8.88 21.89
C GLY A 87 -5.73 9.83 21.34
N ARG A 88 -4.44 9.53 21.53
CA ARG A 88 -3.33 10.25 20.88
C ARG A 88 -2.80 9.42 19.72
N SER A 89 -3.01 9.90 18.50
CA SER A 89 -2.47 9.27 17.29
C SER A 89 -1.05 9.77 16.98
N ILE A 90 -0.18 8.87 16.52
CA ILE A 90 1.12 9.21 15.92
C ILE A 90 1.14 8.60 14.51
N PRO A 91 1.42 9.39 13.46
CA PRO A 91 1.53 8.85 12.10
C PRO A 91 2.46 7.63 12.04
N ALA A 92 1.95 6.49 11.57
CA ALA A 92 2.69 5.23 11.61
C ALA A 92 2.62 4.47 10.28
N VAL A 93 3.77 3.94 9.87
CA VAL A 93 3.93 3.11 8.67
C VAL A 93 4.94 2.01 8.96
N GLY A 94 4.68 0.81 8.42
CA GLY A 94 5.53 -0.36 8.65
C GLY A 94 5.02 -1.57 7.88
N GLY A 95 5.77 -2.65 7.96
CA GLY A 95 5.48 -3.88 7.23
C GLY A 95 6.31 -5.04 7.72
N ILE A 96 6.03 -6.20 7.14
CA ILE A 96 6.75 -7.44 7.39
C ILE A 96 7.47 -7.89 6.11
N ILE A 97 8.59 -8.59 6.30
CA ILE A 97 9.28 -9.33 5.26
C ILE A 97 9.25 -10.81 5.68
N ARG A 98 9.03 -11.73 4.74
CA ARG A 98 9.08 -13.17 4.99
C ARG A 98 10.51 -13.67 4.70
N PRO A 99 11.40 -13.76 5.71
CA PRO A 99 12.81 -14.05 5.46
C PRO A 99 13.05 -15.43 4.84
N GLY A 100 12.25 -16.45 5.20
CA GLY A 100 12.35 -17.77 4.58
C GLY A 100 12.08 -17.72 3.08
N LEU A 101 11.01 -17.03 2.68
CA LEU A 101 10.67 -16.88 1.26
C LEU A 101 11.72 -16.05 0.50
N VAL A 102 12.28 -15.01 1.13
CA VAL A 102 13.41 -14.26 0.55
C VAL A 102 14.62 -15.16 0.32
N ALA A 103 14.94 -16.04 1.28
CA ALA A 103 16.04 -16.98 1.17
C ALA A 103 15.78 -18.02 0.05
N ASP A 104 14.57 -18.58 -0.02
CA ASP A 104 14.18 -19.55 -1.05
C ASP A 104 14.25 -18.96 -2.47
N LEU A 105 13.95 -17.67 -2.61
CA LEU A 105 14.04 -16.93 -3.88
C LEU A 105 15.47 -16.48 -4.25
N GLY A 106 16.49 -16.88 -3.48
CA GLY A 106 17.90 -16.62 -3.77
C GLY A 106 18.50 -15.37 -3.09
N GLY A 107 17.73 -14.63 -2.28
CA GLY A 107 18.22 -13.50 -1.50
C GLY A 107 18.91 -12.39 -2.31
N LEU A 108 19.85 -11.66 -1.68
CA LEU A 108 20.70 -10.65 -2.31
C LEU A 108 22.02 -11.26 -2.82
N GLY A 109 21.95 -12.43 -3.46
CA GLY A 109 23.10 -13.11 -4.07
C GLY A 109 23.66 -12.35 -5.28
#